data_AF-A0A232LLY1-F1
#
_entry.id   AF-A0A232LLY1-F1
#
_cell.length_a   1.000
_cell.length_b   1.000
_cell.length_c   1.000
_cell.angle_alpha   90.00
_cell.angle_beta   90.00
_cell.angle_gamma   90.00
#
_symmetry.space_group_name_H-M   'P 1'
#
loop_
_entity.id
_entity.type
_entity.pdbx_description
1 polymer ?
#
loop_
_entity_poly.entity_id
_entity_poly.type
_entity_poly.pdbx_seq_one_letter_code
_entity_poly.pdbx_strand_id
1 'polypeptide(L)'
;MNTGVEAVETAIKLSRKWGYEVKGIAENEAKIIVCEGNFHGRTTGVISFSTDPSATKNFGPFLNGYEAIPHNDLAALEKALQDKNVAAFIFEPIQGEAGVVVPDEGYFTGGLHVRVKCWPAIMKMCVQIF
;
A
#
# COMPACT_ATOMS: atom_id res chain seq x y z
N MET A 1 -17.61 5.24 -9.01
CA MET A 1 -16.92 5.29 -7.70
C MET A 1 -17.49 6.47 -6.95
N ASN A 2 -17.92 6.25 -5.70
CA ASN A 2 -18.71 7.20 -4.90
C ASN A 2 -17.98 7.60 -3.60
N THR A 3 -17.04 6.77 -3.14
CA THR A 3 -16.32 6.95 -1.87
C THR A 3 -14.82 6.74 -2.04
N GLY A 4 -14.03 7.28 -1.11
CA GLY A 4 -12.59 7.06 -1.09
C GLY A 4 -12.20 5.58 -0.99
N VAL A 5 -12.90 4.80 -0.16
CA VAL A 5 -12.57 3.37 0.02
C VAL A 5 -12.82 2.58 -1.25
N GLU A 6 -13.84 2.92 -2.03
CA GLU A 6 -14.02 2.29 -3.33
C GLU A 6 -12.82 2.60 -4.24
N ALA A 7 -12.31 3.85 -4.24
CA ALA A 7 -11.14 4.21 -5.04
C ALA A 7 -9.90 3.37 -4.67
N VAL A 8 -9.68 3.12 -3.38
CA VAL A 8 -8.61 2.21 -2.89
C VAL A 8 -8.85 0.77 -3.35
N GLU A 9 -10.06 0.23 -3.20
CA GLU A 9 -10.40 -1.12 -3.63
C GLU A 9 -10.20 -1.29 -5.15
N THR A 10 -10.54 -0.27 -5.93
CA THR A 10 -10.25 -0.25 -7.38
C THR A 10 -8.76 -0.20 -7.65
N ALA A 11 -8.00 0.55 -6.86
CA ALA A 11 -6.57 0.61 -6.99
C ALA A 11 -5.88 -0.73 -6.71
N ILE A 12 -6.33 -1.42 -5.68
CA ILE A 12 -5.89 -2.78 -5.32
C ILE A 12 -6.19 -3.74 -6.47
N LYS A 13 -7.41 -3.71 -7.01
CA LYS A 13 -7.82 -4.57 -8.13
C LYS A 13 -7.00 -4.32 -9.39
N LEU A 14 -6.80 -3.07 -9.77
CA LEU A 14 -5.99 -2.70 -10.94
C LEU A 14 -4.54 -3.12 -10.77
N SER A 15 -3.97 -2.90 -9.58
CA SER A 15 -2.59 -3.29 -9.26
C SER A 15 -2.40 -4.80 -9.33
N ARG A 16 -3.30 -5.58 -8.72
CA ARG A 16 -3.27 -7.06 -8.79
C ARG A 16 -3.44 -7.57 -10.22
N LYS A 17 -4.44 -7.06 -10.95
CA LYS A 17 -4.68 -7.42 -12.37
C LYS A 17 -3.44 -7.17 -13.22
N TRP A 18 -2.85 -5.98 -13.09
CA TRP A 18 -1.60 -5.64 -13.77
C TRP A 18 -0.44 -6.55 -13.35
N GLY A 19 -0.33 -6.86 -12.05
CA GLY A 19 0.65 -7.79 -11.52
C GLY A 19 0.57 -9.19 -12.15
N TYR A 20 -0.64 -9.71 -12.33
CA TYR A 20 -0.85 -11.01 -12.96
C TYR A 20 -0.66 -10.97 -14.48
N GLU A 21 -1.31 -10.03 -15.17
CA GLU A 21 -1.37 -10.00 -16.64
C GLU A 21 -0.10 -9.45 -17.29
N VAL A 22 0.59 -8.52 -16.63
CA VAL A 22 1.73 -7.79 -17.22
C VAL A 22 3.03 -8.11 -16.50
N LYS A 23 3.05 -8.08 -15.16
CA LYS A 23 4.27 -8.41 -14.40
C LYS A 23 4.57 -9.91 -14.38
N GLY A 24 3.56 -10.76 -14.60
CA GLY A 24 3.69 -12.21 -14.55
C GLY A 24 3.80 -12.78 -13.14
N ILE A 25 3.25 -12.08 -12.13
CA ILE A 25 3.09 -12.64 -10.79
C ILE A 25 2.13 -13.84 -10.89
N ALA A 26 2.44 -14.93 -10.19
CA ALA A 26 1.55 -16.09 -10.14
C ALA A 26 0.18 -15.72 -9.53
N GLU A 27 -0.88 -16.38 -9.98
CA GLU A 27 -2.22 -16.11 -9.49
C GLU A 27 -2.30 -16.24 -7.97
N ASN A 28 -2.98 -15.28 -7.31
CA ASN A 28 -3.13 -15.17 -5.86
C ASN A 28 -1.83 -14.88 -5.06
N GLU A 29 -0.70 -14.68 -5.71
CA GLU A 29 0.58 -14.38 -5.05
C GLU A 29 0.90 -12.88 -4.95
N ALA A 30 0.07 -12.00 -5.55
CA ALA A 30 0.35 -10.56 -5.58
C ALA A 30 0.28 -9.92 -4.20
N LYS A 31 1.33 -9.18 -3.85
CA LYS A 31 1.44 -8.40 -2.62
C LYS A 31 1.28 -6.91 -2.86
N ILE A 32 0.71 -6.21 -1.89
CA ILE A 32 0.63 -4.75 -1.86
C ILE A 32 1.29 -4.26 -0.58
N ILE A 33 2.26 -3.37 -0.73
CA ILE A 33 2.92 -2.70 0.40
C ILE A 33 2.06 -1.52 0.83
N VAL A 34 1.89 -1.35 2.14
CA VAL A 34 1.26 -0.18 2.77
C VAL A 34 2.12 0.34 3.92
N CYS A 35 1.84 1.55 4.40
CA CYS A 35 2.50 2.06 5.59
C CYS A 35 1.73 1.71 6.88
N GLU A 36 2.42 1.45 7.98
CA GLU A 36 1.83 1.44 9.32
C GLU A 36 1.16 2.79 9.61
N GLY A 37 0.04 2.78 10.34
CA GLY A 37 -0.75 3.99 10.61
C GLY A 37 -1.61 4.45 9.43
N ASN A 38 -1.66 3.69 8.33
CA ASN A 38 -2.51 4.04 7.19
C ASN A 38 -4.00 4.12 7.55
N PHE A 39 -4.70 5.00 6.84
CA PHE A 39 -6.16 5.02 6.81
C PHE A 39 -6.69 5.11 5.38
N HIS A 40 -7.25 4.01 4.91
CA HIS A 40 -7.72 3.88 3.52
C HIS A 40 -9.21 3.51 3.42
N GLY A 41 -9.96 3.65 4.52
CA GLY A 41 -11.37 3.30 4.62
C GLY A 41 -11.67 2.13 5.57
N ARG A 42 -12.90 1.60 5.49
CA ARG A 42 -13.46 0.68 6.50
C ARG A 42 -14.02 -0.63 5.91
N THR A 43 -13.75 -0.95 4.65
CA THR A 43 -14.12 -2.26 4.09
C THR A 43 -13.25 -3.35 4.72
N THR A 44 -13.75 -4.59 4.79
CA THR A 44 -12.97 -5.74 5.26
C THR A 44 -11.63 -5.86 4.49
N GLY A 45 -11.65 -5.58 3.18
CA GLY A 45 -10.45 -5.64 2.35
C GLY A 45 -9.39 -4.62 2.73
N VAL A 46 -9.80 -3.41 3.09
CA VAL A 46 -8.90 -2.34 3.52
C VAL A 46 -8.42 -2.52 4.95
N ILE A 47 -9.31 -2.84 5.89
CA ILE A 47 -8.89 -3.05 7.29
C ILE A 47 -7.98 -4.28 7.44
N SER A 48 -7.92 -5.17 6.44
CA SER A 48 -7.00 -6.31 6.40
C SER A 48 -5.52 -5.90 6.41
N PHE A 49 -5.20 -4.66 6.04
CA PHE A 49 -3.84 -4.10 6.10
C PHE A 49 -3.70 -2.92 7.07
N SER A 50 -4.71 -2.68 7.90
CA SER A 50 -4.64 -1.65 8.93
C SER A 50 -3.83 -2.15 10.13
N THR A 51 -3.04 -1.25 10.71
CA THR A 51 -2.36 -1.48 11.99
C THR A 51 -3.10 -0.84 13.16
N ASP A 52 -4.27 -0.24 12.94
CA ASP A 52 -5.12 0.32 14.00
C ASP A 52 -5.99 -0.81 14.63
N PRO A 53 -5.80 -1.12 15.93
CA PRO A 53 -6.63 -2.10 16.63
C PRO A 53 -8.12 -1.73 16.63
N SER A 54 -8.46 -0.43 16.60
CA SER A 54 -9.85 0.04 16.56
C SER A 54 -10.55 -0.31 15.25
N ALA A 55 -9.79 -0.43 14.16
CA ALA A 55 -10.28 -0.79 12.85
C ALA A 55 -10.38 -2.31 12.63
N THR A 56 -9.66 -3.13 13.42
CA THR A 56 -9.49 -4.58 13.16
C THR A 56 -10.14 -5.47 14.23
N LYS A 57 -10.31 -5.00 15.46
CA LYS A 57 -10.82 -5.84 16.56
C LYS A 57 -12.18 -6.49 16.23
N ASN A 58 -12.21 -7.82 16.28
CA ASN A 58 -13.41 -8.66 16.03
C ASN A 58 -13.99 -8.62 14.60
N PHE A 59 -13.20 -8.22 13.58
CA PHE A 59 -13.66 -8.17 12.18
C PHE A 59 -13.01 -9.21 11.24
N GLY A 60 -12.21 -10.13 11.79
CA GLY A 60 -11.54 -11.17 11.01
C GLY A 60 -12.50 -12.25 10.45
N PRO A 61 -12.01 -13.11 9.53
CA PRO A 61 -10.62 -13.21 9.06
C PRO A 61 -10.24 -12.12 8.05
N PHE A 62 -8.94 -11.81 7.99
CA PHE A 62 -8.40 -10.78 7.09
C PHE A 62 -7.84 -11.37 5.81
N LEU A 63 -7.82 -10.56 4.76
CA LEU A 63 -7.23 -10.89 3.48
C LEU A 63 -5.70 -10.91 3.57
N ASN A 64 -5.10 -11.91 2.94
CA ASN A 64 -3.65 -12.00 2.74
C ASN A 64 -3.19 -11.11 1.57
N GLY A 65 -1.87 -11.07 1.36
CA GLY A 65 -1.27 -10.34 0.23
C GLY A 65 -1.06 -8.84 0.50
N TYR A 66 -0.92 -8.48 1.78
CA TYR A 66 -0.52 -7.14 2.21
C TYR A 66 0.72 -7.22 3.08
N GLU A 67 1.57 -6.20 2.97
CA GLU A 67 2.77 -6.04 3.80
C GLU A 67 2.80 -4.61 4.33
N ALA A 68 2.68 -4.46 5.65
CA ALA A 68 2.81 -3.16 6.29
C ALA A 68 4.28 -2.89 6.63
N ILE A 69 4.77 -1.71 6.26
CA ILE A 69 6.12 -1.22 6.59
C ILE A 69 6.01 0.07 7.41
N PRO A 70 7.02 0.42 8.23
CA PRO A 70 7.04 1.71 8.90
C PRO A 70 6.88 2.87 7.92
N HIS A 71 6.06 3.86 8.27
CA HIS A 71 5.97 5.11 7.52
C HIS A 71 7.30 5.86 7.62
N ASN A 72 7.65 6.63 6.58
CA ASN A 72 8.88 7.43 6.55
C ASN A 72 10.19 6.61 6.64
N ASP A 73 10.17 5.32 6.24
CA ASP A 73 11.36 4.45 6.24
C ASP A 73 11.67 3.95 4.81
N LEU A 74 12.66 4.58 4.18
CA LEU A 74 13.10 4.20 2.83
C LEU A 74 13.85 2.86 2.80
N ALA A 75 14.52 2.46 3.88
CA ALA A 75 15.25 1.20 3.94
C ALA A 75 14.27 0.03 4.05
N ALA A 76 13.20 0.19 4.86
CA ALA A 76 12.11 -0.77 4.92
C ALA A 76 11.41 -0.90 3.56
N LEU A 77 11.13 0.23 2.89
CA LEU A 77 10.55 0.23 1.55
C LEU A 77 11.47 -0.47 0.53
N GLU A 78 12.76 -0.14 0.50
CA GLU A 78 13.72 -0.77 -0.41
C GLU A 78 13.79 -2.28 -0.21
N LYS A 79 13.81 -2.73 1.05
CA LYS A 79 13.79 -4.15 1.40
C LYS A 79 12.50 -4.85 0.95
N ALA A 80 11.33 -4.28 1.25
CA ALA A 80 10.05 -4.87 0.87
C ALA A 80 9.89 -4.97 -0.66
N LEU A 81 10.40 -3.98 -1.40
CA LEU A 81 10.39 -3.97 -2.86
C LEU A 81 11.31 -5.02 -3.51
N GLN A 82 12.16 -5.72 -2.75
CA GLN A 82 12.96 -6.84 -3.26
C GLN A 82 12.10 -8.07 -3.56
N ASP A 83 10.88 -8.16 -3.00
CA ASP A 83 9.96 -9.24 -3.34
C ASP A 83 9.38 -9.04 -4.74
N LYS A 84 9.68 -10.01 -5.62
CA LYS A 84 9.20 -10.04 -7.01
C LYS A 84 7.68 -10.05 -7.13
N ASN A 85 6.96 -10.52 -6.10
CA ASN A 85 5.50 -10.61 -6.08
C ASN A 85 4.81 -9.29 -5.67
N VAL A 86 5.55 -8.23 -5.34
CA VAL A 86 4.96 -6.92 -5.03
C VAL A 86 4.38 -6.27 -6.28
N ALA A 87 3.09 -6.02 -6.30
CA ALA A 87 2.38 -5.39 -7.40
C ALA A 87 2.29 -3.86 -7.25
N ALA A 88 2.18 -3.36 -6.02
CA ALA A 88 2.02 -1.93 -5.73
C ALA A 88 2.51 -1.54 -4.33
N PHE A 89 2.74 -0.23 -4.18
CA PHE A 89 2.88 0.46 -2.90
C PHE A 89 1.78 1.53 -2.82
N ILE A 90 0.91 1.42 -1.81
CA ILE A 90 -0.17 2.37 -1.54
C ILE A 90 0.21 3.14 -0.28
N PHE A 91 0.21 4.46 -0.36
CA PHE A 91 0.64 5.32 0.73
C PHE A 91 -0.09 6.66 0.69
N GLU A 92 -0.09 7.32 1.84
CA GLU A 92 -0.52 8.70 2.01
C GLU A 92 0.72 9.61 1.96
N PRO A 93 0.69 10.74 1.24
CA PRO A 93 1.77 11.71 1.31
C PRO A 93 1.99 12.21 2.74
N ILE A 94 0.90 12.60 3.40
CA ILE A 94 0.87 12.96 4.82
C ILE A 94 -0.21 12.07 5.43
N GLN A 95 0.10 11.31 6.48
CA GLN A 95 -0.90 10.44 7.08
C GLN A 95 -1.90 11.26 7.88
N GLY A 96 -3.16 11.26 7.47
CA GLY A 96 -4.19 12.10 8.06
C GLY A 96 -4.62 11.60 9.43
N GLU A 97 -5.32 10.46 9.45
CA GLU A 97 -5.91 9.86 10.66
C GLU A 97 -4.86 9.35 11.66
N ALA A 98 -3.60 9.19 11.23
CA ALA A 98 -2.48 8.90 12.13
C ALA A 98 -2.07 10.12 13.00
N GLY A 99 -2.70 11.28 12.82
CA GLY A 99 -2.40 12.51 13.55
C GLY A 99 -1.59 13.53 12.75
N VAL A 100 -1.85 13.66 11.44
CA VAL A 100 -1.18 14.61 10.55
C VAL A 100 0.34 14.41 10.54
N VAL A 101 0.77 13.20 10.19
CA VAL A 101 2.19 12.81 10.17
C VAL A 101 2.83 13.25 8.86
N VAL A 102 3.65 14.29 8.93
CA VAL A 102 4.46 14.79 7.80
C VAL A 102 5.77 14.00 7.75
N PRO A 103 6.12 13.35 6.62
CA PRO A 103 7.39 12.62 6.50
C PRO A 103 8.59 13.57 6.40
N ASP A 104 9.79 13.00 6.55
CA ASP A 104 11.04 13.77 6.44
C ASP A 104 11.24 14.33 5.03
N GLU A 105 12.00 15.43 4.95
CA GLU A 105 12.41 15.98 3.68
C GLU A 105 13.12 14.93 2.83
N GLY A 106 12.68 14.80 1.58
CA GLY A 106 13.25 13.85 0.64
C GLY A 106 12.65 12.45 0.69
N TYR A 107 11.74 12.12 1.62
CA TYR A 107 11.06 10.81 1.63
C TYR A 107 10.32 10.53 0.32
N PHE A 108 9.59 11.51 -0.23
CA PHE A 108 8.87 11.33 -1.50
C PHE A 108 9.82 11.14 -2.68
N THR A 109 10.82 12.01 -2.81
CA THR A 109 11.81 11.93 -3.89
C THR A 109 12.66 10.67 -3.74
N GLY A 110 12.95 10.25 -2.52
CA GLY A 110 13.67 9.03 -2.17
C GLY A 110 12.87 7.78 -2.53
N GLY A 111 11.59 7.70 -2.17
CA GLY A 111 10.71 6.59 -2.56
C GLY A 111 10.52 6.49 -4.07
N LEU A 112 10.46 7.64 -4.75
CA LEU A 112 10.49 7.71 -6.22
C LEU A 112 11.79 7.14 -6.80
N HIS A 113 12.92 7.30 -6.11
CA HIS A 113 14.25 6.85 -6.54
C HIS A 113 14.51 5.36 -6.22
N VAL A 114 14.11 4.90 -5.04
CA VAL A 114 14.17 3.48 -4.63
C VAL A 114 13.40 2.61 -5.63
N ARG A 115 12.25 3.10 -6.13
CA ARG A 115 11.50 2.46 -7.20
C ARG A 115 12.32 2.24 -8.48
N VAL A 116 13.04 3.26 -8.95
CA VAL A 116 13.80 3.16 -10.20
C VAL A 116 14.90 2.10 -10.11
N LYS A 117 15.48 1.93 -8.91
CA LYS A 117 16.51 0.91 -8.65
C LYS A 117 15.93 -0.50 -8.56
N CYS A 118 14.79 -0.68 -7.89
CA CYS A 118 14.27 -2.01 -7.59
C CYS A 118 13.39 -2.61 -8.70
N TRP A 119 12.63 -1.81 -9.48
CA TRP A 119 11.96 -2.28 -10.70
C TRP A 119 11.32 -1.11 -11.48
N PRO A 120 11.51 -0.96 -12.80
CA PRO A 120 10.86 0.08 -13.60
C PRO A 120 9.32 -0.03 -13.74
N ALA A 121 8.71 -1.09 -13.21
CA ALA A 121 7.33 -1.48 -13.45
C ALA A 121 6.60 -1.77 -12.14
N ILE A 122 6.40 -0.76 -11.29
CA ILE A 122 5.46 -0.85 -10.17
C ILE A 122 4.43 0.26 -10.38
N MET A 123 3.15 -0.11 -10.35
CA MET A 123 2.05 0.84 -10.47
C MET A 123 2.04 1.73 -9.23
N LYS A 124 2.09 3.05 -9.46
CA LYS A 124 1.96 4.04 -8.39
C LYS A 124 0.48 4.34 -8.21
N MET A 125 -0.05 4.15 -7.01
CA MET A 125 -1.33 4.73 -6.65
C MET A 125 -1.21 5.50 -5.34
N CYS A 126 -1.12 6.82 -5.45
CA CYS A 126 -1.39 7.70 -4.33
C CYS A 126 -2.91 7.77 -4.20
N VAL A 127 -3.47 7.16 -3.17
CA VAL A 127 -4.90 7.25 -2.89
C VAL A 127 -5.06 7.99 -1.58
N GLN A 128 -5.17 9.30 -1.68
CA GLN A 128 -5.53 10.15 -0.54
C GLN A 128 -7.05 10.16 -0.44
N ILE A 129 -7.58 9.55 0.62
CA ILE A 129 -8.96 9.72 1.01
C ILE A 129 -8.94 10.84 2.07
N PHE A 130 -9.51 11.99 1.73
CA PHE A 130 -10.01 12.92 2.74
C PHE A 130 -11.41 12.48 3.18
#